data_AF-A0A0Q7Q7C4-F1
#
_entry.id   AF-A0A0Q7Q7C4-F1
#
_cell.length_a   1.000
_cell.length_b   1.000
_cell.length_c   1.000
_cell.angle_alpha   90.00
_cell.angle_beta   90.00
_cell.angle_gamma   90.00
#
_symmetry.space_group_name_H-M   'P 1'
#
loop_
_entity.id
_entity.type
_entity.pdbx_description
1 polymer ?
#
loop_
_entity_poly.entity_id
_entity_poly.type
_entity_poly.pdbx_seq_one_letter_code
_entity_poly.pdbx_strand_id
1 'polypeptide(L)'
;MADNQRLVRQSSKVRTVRRWLWTRLVGAAFYVGAVAWCALKMPASLTFVVPGAVIGGFLHIVKGRPWLGLLAFLIVVAVVPMLFWPSMLTGSLGRLTDW
;
A
#
# COMPACT_ATOMS: atom_id res chain seq x y z
N MET A 1 -3.63 47.17 1.41
CA MET A 1 -2.46 46.28 1.66
C MET A 1 -2.79 45.00 2.44
N ALA A 2 -3.79 45.00 3.34
CA ALA A 2 -4.18 43.81 4.13
C ALA A 2 -4.82 42.67 3.30
N ASP A 3 -5.49 42.97 2.19
CA ASP A 3 -6.18 41.95 1.38
C ASP A 3 -5.23 41.03 0.58
N ASN A 4 -4.11 41.58 0.08
CA ASN A 4 -3.10 40.78 -0.61
C ASN A 4 -2.45 39.73 0.31
N GLN A 5 -2.29 40.03 1.60
CA GLN A 5 -1.76 39.09 2.58
C GLN A 5 -2.73 37.92 2.85
N ARG A 6 -4.04 38.16 2.79
CA ARG A 6 -5.08 37.12 2.95
C ARG A 6 -5.11 36.18 1.75
N LEU A 7 -5.03 36.72 0.53
CA LEU A 7 -5.00 35.93 -0.71
C LEU A 7 -3.76 35.02 -0.80
N VAL A 8 -2.58 35.54 -0.43
CA VAL A 8 -1.33 34.75 -0.41
C VAL A 8 -1.38 33.65 0.66
N ARG A 9 -1.93 33.92 1.86
CA ARG A 9 -2.12 32.90 2.91
C ARG A 9 -3.15 31.83 2.53
N GLN A 10 -4.26 32.20 1.88
CA GLN A 10 -5.26 31.23 1.39
C GLN A 10 -4.66 30.32 0.32
N SER A 11 -3.90 30.88 -0.62
CA SER A 11 -3.22 30.12 -1.67
C SER A 11 -2.26 29.06 -1.11
N SER A 12 -1.48 29.41 -0.09
CA SER A 12 -0.58 28.47 0.60
C SER A 12 -1.31 27.30 1.28
N LYS A 13 -2.42 27.57 1.99
CA LYS A 13 -3.20 26.53 2.66
C LYS A 13 -3.86 25.58 1.66
N VAL A 14 -4.48 26.12 0.61
CA VAL A 14 -5.13 25.33 -0.44
C VAL A 14 -4.13 24.43 -1.17
N ARG A 15 -2.93 24.95 -1.48
CA ARG A 15 -1.87 24.17 -2.14
C ARG A 15 -1.37 23.02 -1.27
N THR A 16 -1.28 23.25 0.04
CA THR A 16 -0.86 22.24 1.02
C THR A 16 -1.92 21.14 1.17
N VAL A 17 -3.20 21.50 1.31
CA VAL A 17 -4.31 20.54 1.37
C VAL A 17 -4.41 19.73 0.07
N ARG A 18 -4.27 20.39 -1.09
CA ARG A 18 -4.30 19.72 -2.40
C ARG A 18 -3.17 18.69 -2.51
N ARG A 19 -1.95 19.06 -2.12
CA ARG A 19 -0.78 18.16 -2.17
C ARG A 19 -1.00 16.94 -1.28
N TRP A 20 -1.50 17.16 -0.07
CA TRP A 20 -1.80 16.10 0.88
C TRP A 20 -2.88 15.13 0.37
N LEU A 21 -3.96 15.64 -0.21
CA LEU A 21 -5.01 14.82 -0.79
C LEU A 21 -4.49 14.03 -2.00
N TRP A 22 -3.68 14.66 -2.84
CA TRP A 22 -3.04 14.02 -3.99
C TRP A 22 -2.17 12.83 -3.58
N THR A 23 -1.36 12.99 -2.53
CA THR A 23 -0.53 11.88 -2.02
C THR A 23 -1.39 10.68 -1.61
N ARG A 24 -2.51 10.91 -0.94
CA ARG A 24 -3.43 9.85 -0.52
C ARG A 24 -4.10 9.14 -1.71
N LEU A 25 -4.53 9.91 -2.71
CA LEU A 25 -5.16 9.37 -3.91
C LEU A 25 -4.18 8.55 -4.75
N VAL A 26 -2.94 9.00 -4.89
CA VAL A 26 -1.88 8.24 -5.57
C VAL A 26 -1.59 6.93 -4.83
N GLY A 27 -1.50 6.99 -3.49
CA GLY A 27 -1.36 5.79 -2.68
C GLY A 27 -2.50 4.80 -2.91
N ALA A 28 -3.75 5.27 -2.87
CA ALA A 28 -4.92 4.44 -3.12
C ALA A 28 -4.89 3.78 -4.51
N ALA A 29 -4.64 4.57 -5.56
CA ALA A 29 -4.54 4.07 -6.92
C ALA A 29 -3.42 3.03 -7.08
N PHE A 30 -2.27 3.26 -6.43
CA PHE A 30 -1.15 2.33 -6.44
C PHE A 30 -1.51 0.97 -5.81
N TYR A 31 -2.10 0.96 -4.61
CA TYR A 31 -2.45 -0.29 -3.93
C TYR A 31 -3.55 -1.06 -4.68
N VAL A 32 -4.58 -0.36 -5.18
CA VAL A 32 -5.63 -0.98 -6.00
C VAL A 32 -5.05 -1.55 -7.29
N GLY A 33 -4.16 -0.79 -7.96
CA GLY A 33 -3.48 -1.25 -9.16
C GLY A 33 -2.61 -2.48 -8.92
N ALA A 34 -1.86 -2.52 -7.82
CA ALA A 34 -1.04 -3.67 -7.43
C ALA A 34 -1.91 -4.93 -7.20
N VAL A 35 -3.01 -4.80 -6.45
CA VAL A 35 -3.95 -5.91 -6.21
C VAL A 35 -4.59 -6.37 -7.52
N ALA A 36 -5.07 -5.45 -8.37
CA ALA A 36 -5.70 -5.78 -9.64
C ALA A 36 -4.73 -6.47 -10.61
N TRP A 37 -3.49 -5.99 -10.68
CA TRP A 37 -2.46 -6.61 -11.52
C TRP A 37 -2.12 -8.02 -11.03
N CYS A 38 -1.95 -8.21 -9.72
CA CYS A 38 -1.72 -9.51 -9.12
C CYS A 38 -2.89 -10.46 -9.36
N ALA A 39 -4.14 -9.98 -9.29
CA ALA A 39 -5.30 -10.80 -9.60
C ALA A 39 -5.29 -11.32 -11.05
N LEU A 40 -4.79 -10.53 -12.00
CA LEU A 40 -4.74 -10.89 -13.42
C LEU A 40 -3.53 -11.75 -13.81
N LYS A 41 -2.36 -11.51 -13.20
CA LYS A 41 -1.11 -12.16 -13.61
C LYS A 41 -0.66 -13.28 -12.68
N MET A 42 -0.93 -13.15 -11.38
CA MET A 42 -0.40 -14.06 -10.36
C MET A 42 -1.44 -14.25 -9.24
N PRO A 43 -2.58 -14.92 -9.51
CA PRO A 43 -3.69 -15.00 -8.55
C PRO A 43 -3.28 -15.60 -7.21
N ALA A 44 -2.34 -16.56 -7.22
CA ALA A 44 -1.78 -17.18 -6.01
C ALA A 44 -1.07 -16.18 -5.08
N SER A 45 -0.59 -15.04 -5.60
CA SER A 45 0.05 -13.99 -4.80
C SER A 45 -0.94 -13.15 -3.99
N LEU A 46 -2.25 -13.21 -4.31
CA LEU A 46 -3.28 -12.39 -3.65
C LEU A 46 -3.35 -12.64 -2.14
N THR A 47 -3.03 -13.85 -1.69
CA THR A 47 -2.96 -14.22 -0.26
C THR A 47 -1.99 -13.35 0.53
N PHE A 48 -0.95 -12.82 -0.11
CA PHE A 48 0.02 -11.91 0.51
C PHE A 48 -0.21 -10.45 0.11
N VAL A 49 -0.59 -10.22 -1.15
CA VAL A 49 -0.76 -8.87 -1.71
C VAL A 49 -1.96 -8.15 -1.11
N VAL A 50 -3.09 -8.83 -0.88
CA VAL A 50 -4.28 -8.19 -0.30
C VAL A 50 -4.03 -7.73 1.15
N PRO A 51 -3.54 -8.58 2.07
CA PRO A 51 -3.20 -8.13 3.42
C PRO A 51 -2.15 -7.00 3.42
N GLY A 52 -1.11 -7.12 2.57
CA GLY A 52 -0.09 -6.09 2.43
C GLY A 52 -0.68 -4.76 1.96
N ALA A 53 -1.57 -4.79 0.96
CA ALA A 53 -2.23 -3.60 0.42
C ALA A 53 -3.17 -2.94 1.44
N VAL A 54 -3.88 -3.73 2.24
CA VAL A 54 -4.75 -3.21 3.31
C VAL A 54 -3.93 -2.52 4.39
N ILE A 55 -2.87 -3.16 4.88
CA ILE A 55 -2.00 -2.60 5.93
C ILE A 55 -1.25 -1.36 5.42
N GLY A 56 -0.62 -1.48 4.25
CA GLY A 56 0.13 -0.39 3.62
C GLY A 56 -0.77 0.79 3.26
N GLY A 57 -1.92 0.51 2.64
CA GLY A 57 -2.93 1.49 2.30
C GLY A 57 -3.48 2.22 3.52
N PHE A 58 -3.76 1.51 4.62
CA PHE A 58 -4.21 2.13 5.86
C PHE A 58 -3.17 3.11 6.43
N LEU A 59 -1.89 2.72 6.48
CA LEU A 59 -0.82 3.60 6.98
C LEU A 59 -0.56 4.81 6.07
N HIS A 60 -0.61 4.60 4.74
CA HIS A 60 -0.41 5.66 3.76
C HIS A 60 -1.59 6.64 3.76
N ILE A 61 -2.82 6.14 3.61
CA ILE A 61 -4.02 6.94 3.37
C ILE A 61 -4.59 7.47 4.69
N VAL A 62 -4.73 6.64 5.72
CA VAL A 62 -5.38 7.07 6.98
C VAL A 62 -4.39 7.81 7.86
N LYS A 63 -3.24 7.20 8.15
CA LYS A 63 -2.22 7.82 9.02
C LYS A 63 -1.34 8.86 8.33
N GLY A 64 -1.44 9.01 7.00
CA GLY A 64 -0.67 10.00 6.24
C GLY A 64 0.84 9.73 6.25
N ARG A 65 1.26 8.48 6.49
CA ARG A 65 2.67 8.07 6.56
C ARG A 65 3.02 7.23 5.34
N PRO A 66 3.27 7.85 4.16
CA PRO A 66 3.45 7.12 2.90
C PRO A 66 4.62 6.14 2.95
N TRP A 67 5.74 6.55 3.54
CA TRP A 67 6.93 5.70 3.68
C TRP A 67 6.69 4.45 4.53
N LEU A 68 5.99 4.59 5.66
CA LEU A 68 5.67 3.44 6.50
C LEU A 68 4.64 2.50 5.83
N GLY A 69 3.67 3.06 5.10
CA GLY A 69 2.73 2.27 4.33
C GLY A 69 3.41 1.47 3.21
N LEU A 70 4.36 2.09 2.49
CA LEU A 70 5.15 1.40 1.47
C LEU A 70 6.03 0.31 2.08
N LEU A 71 6.71 0.61 3.19
CA LEU A 71 7.57 -0.33 3.89
C LEU A 71 6.77 -1.55 4.39
N ALA A 72 5.63 -1.32 5.03
CA ALA A 72 4.76 -2.40 5.51
C ALA A 72 4.25 -3.28 4.36
N PHE A 73 3.85 -2.65 3.25
CA PHE A 73 3.46 -3.38 2.04
C PHE A 73 4.59 -4.26 1.51
N LEU A 74 5.80 -3.71 1.37
CA LEU A 74 6.98 -4.46 0.90
C LEU A 74 7.33 -5.63 1.83
N ILE A 75 7.26 -5.44 3.14
CA ILE A 75 7.53 -6.52 4.10
C ILE A 75 6.53 -7.66 3.90
N VAL A 76 5.23 -7.35 3.81
CA VAL A 76 4.20 -8.39 3.68
C VAL A 76 4.24 -9.06 2.30
N VAL A 77 4.55 -8.33 1.23
CA VAL A 77 4.51 -8.87 -0.14
C VAL A 77 5.81 -9.54 -0.57
N ALA A 78 6.96 -9.10 -0.06
CA ALA A 78 8.25 -9.67 -0.45
C ALA A 78 8.86 -10.53 0.66
N VAL A 79 8.96 -9.99 1.88
CA VAL A 79 9.69 -10.67 2.97
C VAL A 79 8.93 -11.88 3.46
N VAL A 80 7.61 -11.77 3.67
CA VAL A 80 6.81 -12.90 4.15
C VAL A 80 6.87 -14.08 3.16
N PRO A 81 6.57 -13.92 1.86
CA PRO A 81 6.73 -15.02 0.90
C PRO A 81 8.16 -15.57 0.84
N MET A 82 9.18 -14.72 0.91
CA MET A 82 10.58 -15.17 0.88
C MET A 82 10.94 -16.02 2.11
N LEU A 83 10.39 -15.72 3.28
CA LEU A 83 10.57 -16.52 4.50
C LEU A 83 9.82 -17.86 4.44
N PHE A 84 8.67 -17.89 3.78
CA PHE A 84 7.86 -19.11 3.64
C PHE A 84 8.22 -19.93 2.38
N TRP A 85 8.98 -19.38 1.45
CA TRP A 85 9.43 -20.04 0.22
C TRP A 85 10.18 -21.36 0.46
N PRO A 86 11.13 -21.45 1.41
CA PRO A 86 11.82 -22.71 1.72
C PRO A 86 10.84 -23.77 2.22
N SER A 87 9.87 -23.36 3.05
CA SER A 87 8.85 -24.22 3.64
C SER A 87 7.87 -24.76 2.60
N MET A 88 7.50 -23.93 1.61
CA MET A 88 6.66 -24.33 0.48
C MET A 88 7.37 -25.32 -0.46
N LEU A 89 8.68 -25.17 -0.67
CA LEU A 89 9.49 -26.09 -1.48
C LEU A 89 9.72 -27.45 -0.80
N THR A 90 9.79 -27.50 0.53
CA THR A 90 9.99 -28.75 1.28
C THR A 90 8.75 -29.64 1.40
N GLY A 91 7.64 -29.32 0.72
CA GLY A 91 6.46 -30.19 0.63
C GLY A 91 5.64 -30.35 1.93
N SER A 92 5.95 -29.62 3.01
CA SER A 92 5.22 -29.76 4.28
C SER A 92 3.77 -29.26 4.22
N LEU A 93 3.39 -28.52 3.18
CA LEU A 93 2.01 -28.09 2.94
C LEU A 93 1.18 -29.12 2.19
N GLY A 94 1.79 -29.96 1.33
CA GLY A 94 1.06 -31.03 0.64
C GLY A 94 0.49 -32.05 1.63
N ARG A 95 1.26 -32.33 2.70
CA ARG A 95 0.88 -33.28 3.74
C ARG A 95 -0.23 -32.81 4.70
N LEU A 96 -0.67 -31.56 4.59
CA LEU A 96 -1.77 -30.99 5.40
C LEU A 96 -3.10 -30.92 4.65
N THR A 97 -3.10 -31.11 3.33
CA THR A 97 -4.29 -31.14 2.47
C THR A 97 -4.67 -32.54 1.98
N ASP A 98 -3.80 -33.53 2.18
CA ASP A 98 -4.04 -34.94 1.85
C ASP A 98 -4.71 -35.69 3.02
N TRP A 99 -5.90 -35.25 3.44
CA TRP A 99 -6.82 -36.05 4.27
C TRP A 99 -8.06 -36.42 3.46
#